data_AF-A0A2M7RNB1-F1
#
_entry.id   AF-A0A2M7RNB1-F1
#
_cell.length_a   1.000
_cell.length_b   1.000
_cell.length_c   1.000
_cell.angle_alpha   90.00
_cell.angle_beta   90.00
_cell.angle_gamma   90.00
#
_symmetry.space_group_name_H-M   'P 1'
#
loop_
_entity.id
_entity.type
_entity.pdbx_description
1 polymer ?
#
loop_
_entity_poly.entity_id
_entity_poly.type
_entity_poly.pdbx_seq_one_letter_code
_entity_poly.pdbx_strand_id
1 'polypeptide(L)'
;MLIQGLERKTQELKNKGLTNEVIKNYLKEYLQLFILEFLYNQKKYQDLIFTGGSCLRFCYGLNRLSEDLDLDSLNKIDKKILAKELKE
;
A
#
# COMPACT_ATOMS: atom_id res chain seq x y z
N MET A 1 1.76 -8.14 -14.33
CA MET A 1 1.55 -8.85 -13.05
C MET A 1 0.64 -8.09 -12.09
N LEU A 2 0.89 -6.80 -11.78
CA LEU A 2 0.03 -6.02 -10.86
C LEU A 2 -1.43 -5.93 -11.32
N ILE A 3 -1.67 -5.49 -12.56
CA ILE A 3 -3.02 -5.34 -13.13
C ILE A 3 -3.80 -6.66 -13.06
N GLN A 4 -3.18 -7.76 -13.50
CA GLN A 4 -3.78 -9.10 -13.41
C GLN A 4 -4.10 -9.51 -11.96
N GLY A 5 -3.24 -9.13 -10.99
CA GLY A 5 -3.49 -9.34 -9.57
C GLY A 5 -4.71 -8.57 -9.06
N LEU A 6 -4.85 -7.31 -9.47
CA LEU A 6 -6.00 -6.45 -9.14
C LEU A 6 -7.28 -6.96 -9.79
N GLU A 7 -7.25 -7.38 -11.06
CA GLU A 7 -8.39 -7.96 -11.77
C GLU A 7 -8.89 -9.22 -11.08
N ARG A 8 -7.97 -10.13 -10.73
CA ARG A 8 -8.29 -11.35 -9.98
C ARG A 8 -8.92 -11.02 -8.63
N LYS A 9 -8.35 -10.07 -7.88
CA LYS A 9 -8.89 -9.66 -6.57
C LYS A 9 -10.26 -9.01 -6.70
N THR A 10 -10.46 -8.21 -7.74
CA THR A 10 -11.74 -7.58 -8.06
C THR A 10 -12.81 -8.64 -8.32
N GLN A 11 -12.52 -9.66 -9.13
CA GLN A 11 -13.46 -10.72 -9.43
C GLN A 11 -13.80 -11.55 -8.18
N GLU A 12 -12.81 -11.87 -7.35
CA GLU A 12 -13.01 -12.56 -6.07
C GLU A 12 -13.98 -11.80 -5.16
N LEU A 13 -13.79 -10.48 -5.01
CA LEU A 13 -14.61 -9.65 -4.14
C LEU A 13 -16.03 -9.41 -4.71
N LYS A 14 -16.17 -9.32 -6.04
CA LYS A 14 -17.48 -9.30 -6.72
C LYS A 14 -18.25 -10.60 -6.49
N ASN A 15 -17.59 -11.76 -6.59
CA ASN A 15 -18.21 -13.05 -6.34
C ASN A 15 -18.68 -13.20 -4.87
N LYS A 16 -18.06 -12.47 -3.94
CA LYS A 16 -18.49 -12.36 -2.53
C LYS A 16 -19.67 -11.39 -2.32
N GLY A 17 -20.20 -10.77 -3.38
CA GLY A 17 -21.33 -9.85 -3.32
C GLY A 17 -21.00 -8.47 -2.73
N LEU A 18 -19.72 -8.10 -2.67
CA LEU A 18 -19.32 -6.80 -2.14
C LEU A 18 -19.63 -5.66 -3.12
N THR A 19 -19.96 -4.49 -2.59
CA THR A 19 -20.22 -3.29 -3.39
C THR A 19 -18.93 -2.78 -4.03
N ASN A 20 -19.05 -2.07 -5.16
CA ASN A 20 -17.89 -1.48 -5.84
C ASN A 20 -17.10 -0.52 -4.95
N GLU A 21 -17.75 0.17 -4.02
CA GLU A 21 -17.10 1.07 -3.05
C GLU A 21 -16.21 0.30 -2.08
N VAL A 22 -16.74 -0.80 -1.51
CA VAL A 22 -15.97 -1.68 -0.62
C VAL A 22 -14.80 -2.30 -1.39
N ILE A 23 -15.05 -2.78 -2.61
CA ILE A 23 -14.00 -3.34 -3.48
C ILE A 23 -12.90 -2.31 -3.72
N LYS A 24 -13.24 -1.07 -4.05
CA LYS A 24 -12.27 0.01 -4.27
C LYS A 24 -11.36 0.20 -3.07
N ASN A 25 -11.91 0.18 -1.85
CA ASN A 25 -11.11 0.33 -0.63
C ASN A 25 -10.18 -0.87 -0.39
N TYR A 26 -10.65 -2.10 -0.65
CA TYR A 26 -9.79 -3.29 -0.62
C TYR A 26 -8.65 -3.22 -1.64
N LEU A 27 -8.93 -2.72 -2.85
CA LEU A 27 -7.89 -2.57 -3.87
C LEU A 27 -6.87 -1.50 -3.50
N LYS A 28 -7.28 -0.42 -2.82
CA LYS A 28 -6.33 0.56 -2.26
C LYS A 28 -5.41 -0.08 -1.23
N GLU A 29 -5.92 -0.83 -0.26
CA GLU A 29 -5.08 -1.57 0.70
C GLU A 29 -4.16 -2.57 0.00
N TYR A 30 -4.66 -3.26 -1.02
CA TYR A 30 -3.84 -4.18 -1.80
C TYR A 30 -2.70 -3.45 -2.54
N LEU A 31 -2.95 -2.26 -3.09
CA LEU A 31 -1.93 -1.41 -3.73
C LEU A 31 -0.88 -0.91 -2.74
N GLN A 32 -1.27 -0.57 -1.52
CA GLN A 32 -0.33 -0.14 -0.48
C GLN A 32 0.74 -1.21 -0.20
N LEU A 33 0.39 -2.51 -0.24
CA LEU A 33 1.34 -3.59 -0.08
C LEU A 33 2.43 -3.59 -1.16
N PHE A 34 2.09 -3.28 -2.42
CA PHE A 34 3.09 -3.14 -3.49
C PHE A 34 3.98 -1.92 -3.30
N ILE A 35 3.44 -0.82 -2.78
CA ILE A 35 4.25 0.37 -2.46
C ILE A 35 5.23 0.03 -1.34
N LEU A 36 4.79 -0.65 -0.29
CA LEU A 36 5.65 -1.08 0.81
C LEU A 36 6.71 -2.08 0.32
N GLU A 37 6.35 -3.03 -0.53
CA GLU A 37 7.27 -3.95 -1.19
C GLU A 37 8.33 -3.20 -2.01
N PHE A 38 7.93 -2.23 -2.83
CA PHE A 38 8.84 -1.40 -3.62
C PHE A 38 9.82 -0.61 -2.73
N LEU A 39 9.32 0.01 -1.66
CA LEU A 39 10.14 0.81 -0.75
C LEU A 39 11.17 -0.08 -0.04
N TYR A 40 10.72 -1.15 0.61
CA TYR A 40 11.58 -1.96 1.48
C TYR A 40 12.50 -2.93 0.74
N ASN A 41 12.30 -3.16 -0.56
CA ASN A 41 13.26 -3.87 -1.41
C ASN A 41 14.43 -3.00 -1.88
N GLN A 42 14.44 -1.70 -1.57
CA GLN A 42 15.49 -0.77 -2.00
C GLN A 42 16.27 -0.23 -0.80
N LYS A 43 17.59 -0.46 -0.79
CA LYS A 43 18.48 0.01 0.29
C LYS A 43 18.36 1.51 0.58
N LYS A 44 18.11 2.33 -0.44
CA LYS A 44 17.98 3.80 -0.28
C LYS A 44 16.73 4.26 0.49
N TYR A 45 15.75 3.37 0.67
CA TYR A 45 14.50 3.64 1.38
C TYR A 45 14.39 2.86 2.70
N GLN A 46 15.44 2.14 3.09
CA GLN A 46 15.44 1.32 4.32
C GLN A 46 15.26 2.15 5.61
N ASP A 47 15.59 3.44 5.57
CA ASP A 47 15.48 4.35 6.70
C ASP A 47 14.06 4.95 6.87
N LEU A 48 13.13 4.60 5.98
CA LEU A 48 11.70 4.90 6.14
C LEU A 48 11.07 3.95 7.15
N ILE A 49 10.40 4.50 8.14
CA ILE A 49 9.68 3.78 9.17
C ILE A 49 8.18 3.83 8.86
N PHE A 50 7.59 2.66 8.59
CA PHE A 50 6.16 2.54 8.35
C PHE A 50 5.38 2.70 9.65
N THR A 51 4.50 3.69 9.70
CA THR A 51 3.78 4.10 10.90
C THR A 51 2.30 4.38 10.59
N GLY A 52 1.58 4.93 11.56
CA GLY A 52 0.20 5.39 11.39
C GLY A 52 -0.85 4.28 11.28
N GLY A 53 -2.00 4.66 10.71
CA GLY A 53 -3.20 3.81 10.71
C GLY A 53 -3.05 2.53 9.91
N SER A 54 -2.38 2.61 8.76
CA SER A 54 -2.16 1.47 7.88
C SER A 54 -1.11 0.50 8.44
N CYS A 55 -0.14 1.01 9.20
CA CYS A 55 0.79 0.15 9.95
C CYS A 55 0.05 -0.65 11.03
N LEU A 56 -0.84 0.00 11.80
CA LEU A 56 -1.71 -0.69 12.76
C LEU A 56 -2.60 -1.74 12.08
N ARG A 57 -3.12 -1.43 10.88
CA ARG A 57 -3.92 -2.36 10.07
C ARG A 57 -3.13 -3.60 9.64
N PHE A 58 -1.99 -3.42 8.96
CA PHE A 58 -1.24 -4.55 8.38
C PHE A 58 -0.37 -5.30 9.39
N CYS A 59 0.31 -4.58 10.28
CA CYS A 59 1.29 -5.18 11.20
C CYS A 59 0.66 -5.61 12.53
N TYR A 60 -0.42 -4.97 12.96
CA TYR A 60 -1.03 -5.19 14.28
C TYR A 60 -2.50 -5.64 14.22
N GLY A 61 -3.05 -5.89 13.03
CA GLY A 61 -4.39 -6.47 12.85
C GLY A 61 -5.54 -5.54 13.23
N LEU A 62 -5.36 -4.23 13.20
CA LEU A 62 -6.43 -3.28 13.50
C LEU A 62 -7.64 -3.50 12.59
N ASN A 63 -8.83 -3.64 13.18
CA ASN A 63 -10.05 -3.99 12.46
C ASN A 63 -10.77 -2.76 11.85
N ARG A 64 -10.04 -1.95 11.08
CA ARG A 64 -10.62 -0.87 10.27
C ARG A 64 -9.87 -0.74 8.95
N LEU A 65 -10.53 -0.19 7.94
CA LEU A 65 -9.87 0.18 6.69
C LEU A 65 -8.97 1.40 6.90
N SER A 66 -7.88 1.47 6.14
CA SER A 66 -6.97 2.62 6.13
C SER A 66 -6.40 2.84 4.73
N GLU A 67 -6.48 4.07 4.21
CA GLU A 67 -6.15 4.36 2.80
C GLU A 67 -4.81 5.07 2.59
N ASP A 68 -4.26 5.67 3.64
CA ASP A 68 -3.03 6.45 3.59
C ASP A 68 -1.80 5.63 4.00
N LEU A 69 -0.62 6.02 3.53
CA LEU A 69 0.66 5.47 4.01
C LEU A 69 1.44 6.56 4.72
N ASP A 70 1.62 6.38 6.03
CA ASP A 70 2.43 7.27 6.86
C ASP A 70 3.84 6.68 7.00
N LEU A 71 4.84 7.47 6.66
CA LEU A 71 6.25 7.08 6.69
C LEU A 71 7.06 8.16 7.42
N ASP A 72 7.66 7.79 8.55
CA ASP A 72 8.68 8.60 9.19
C ASP A 72 10.04 8.29 8.57
N SER A 73 11.03 9.19 8.71
CA SER A 73 12.35 9.00 8.12
C SER A 73 13.44 9.31 9.13
N LEU A 74 14.35 8.37 9.34
CA LEU A 74 15.50 8.57 10.22
C LEU A 74 16.55 9.50 9.59
N ASN A 75 16.65 9.47 8.27
CA ASN A 75 17.58 10.28 7.48
C ASN A 75 16.86 11.14 6.46
N LYS A 76 17.55 12.10 5.86
CA LYS A 76 16.97 12.93 4.79
C LYS A 76 16.77 12.08 3.53
N ILE A 77 15.53 12.01 3.06
CA ILE A 77 15.19 11.38 1.77
C ILE A 77 14.85 12.46 0.75
N ASP A 78 15.34 12.25 -0.47
CA ASP A 78 14.92 13.08 -1.61
C ASP A 78 13.54 12.65 -2.09
N LYS A 79 12.53 13.42 -1.64
CA LYS A 79 11.12 13.20 -1.99
C LYS A 79 10.86 13.33 -3.50
N LYS A 80 11.67 14.11 -4.24
CA LYS A 80 11.49 14.26 -5.70
C LYS A 80 11.94 13.01 -6.43
N ILE A 81 13.04 12.40 -5.99
CA ILE A 81 13.50 11.13 -6.54
C ILE A 81 12.46 10.04 -6.26
N LEU A 82 12.00 9.91 -5.00
CA LEU A 82 10.95 8.96 -4.65
C LEU A 82 9.67 9.15 -5.49
N ALA A 83 9.20 10.38 -5.64
CA ALA A 83 8.01 10.65 -6.44
C ALA A 83 8.19 10.38 -7.94
N LYS A 84 9.41 10.45 -8.46
CA LYS A 84 9.73 10.08 -9.84
C LYS A 84 9.66 8.56 -10.01
N GLU A 85 10.31 7.82 -9.12
CA GLU A 85 10.39 6.36 -9.22
C GLU A 85 9.06 5.66 -8.97
N LEU A 86 8.18 6.23 -8.13
CA LEU A 86 6.83 5.70 -7.95
C LEU A 86 5.93 5.85 -9.20
N LYS A 87 6.35 6.63 -10.20
CA LYS A 87 5.61 6.82 -11.46
C LYS A 87 6.13 5.94 -12.60
N GLU A 88 7.27 5.27 -12.40
CA GLU A 88 7.91 4.38 -13.37
C GLU A 88 7.40 2.94 -13.20
#